data_AF-A0A4R2BME6-F1
#
_entry.id   AF-A0A4R2BME6-F1
#
_cell.length_a   1.000
_cell.length_b   1.000
_cell.length_c   1.000
_cell.angle_alpha   90.00
_cell.angle_beta   90.00
_cell.angle_gamma   90.00
#
_symmetry.space_group_name_H-M   'P 1'
#
loop_
_entity.id
_entity.type
_entity.pdbx_description
1 polymer ?
#
loop_
_entity_poly.entity_id
_entity_poly.type
_entity_poly.pdbx_seq_one_letter_code
_entity_poly.pdbx_strand_id
1 'polypeptide(L)'
;MATYKRVASSKNAVTDGVIGGYAWTSKTLTFGFTKQDIDKNGVDDFAEGDWKGFYREMFADIAACINVTFRETAAANATLKQTLLDTGGGGFSGGPGPTEDTVTTAVGIDPKSVKAAADIIRLGTFSDVWLHEIAHSLGLKHTHDSLAGPTLPGVADEDDKGTGLLNSSIYSVMGYTYAFWGEDNPFTSAKDFGATLNAQPGSLGAIDIAALQHMYGARAHNTGNDLYRFSDDVDFNRGYTTLWDTGGNDTIAYTGTSRAKIDLRAATLKAEIGGGGWLSTSETLTGGFTIANSVVIENAKGGAAADILIGNAAGNVLDGGRGADQLQGLTGNDTYIVDNSGDRVSEAASAGTDLVKSSVSFTLGANVENLLRRAPSA
;
A
#
# COMPACT_ATOMS: atom_id res chain seq x y z
N MET A 1 17.60 17.44 24.94
CA MET A 1 16.51 17.91 24.05
C MET A 1 15.36 16.95 24.21
N ALA A 2 14.12 17.39 24.05
CA ALA A 2 12.98 16.48 24.08
C ALA A 2 13.12 15.40 22.99
N THR A 3 12.82 14.15 23.34
CA THR A 3 12.81 12.98 22.44
C THR A 3 11.68 13.07 21.41
N TYR A 4 10.70 13.95 21.64
CA TYR A 4 9.53 14.18 20.82
C TYR A 4 9.37 15.66 20.40
N LYS A 5 8.53 15.90 19.39
CA LYS A 5 8.09 17.22 18.89
C LYS A 5 6.58 17.19 18.64
N ARG A 6 5.91 18.34 18.80
CA ARG A 6 4.53 18.49 18.31
C ARG A 6 4.52 18.51 16.78
N VAL A 7 3.50 17.88 16.21
CA VAL A 7 3.24 17.87 14.77
C VAL A 7 2.20 18.95 14.48
N ALA A 8 2.53 19.88 13.59
CA ALA A 8 1.57 20.85 13.09
C ALA A 8 0.67 20.18 12.03
N SER A 9 -0.55 20.70 11.83
CA SER A 9 -1.42 20.25 10.74
C SER A 9 -0.71 20.28 9.38
N SER A 10 -0.93 19.23 8.59
CA SER A 10 -0.49 19.13 7.19
C SER A 10 -1.32 20.00 6.24
N LYS A 11 -2.44 20.56 6.73
CA LYS A 11 -3.49 21.24 5.95
C LYS A 11 -4.20 20.32 4.95
N ASN A 12 -4.06 19.02 5.11
CA ASN A 12 -4.81 18.01 4.39
C ASN A 12 -5.65 17.20 5.40
N ALA A 13 -6.98 17.21 5.25
CA ALA A 13 -7.88 16.56 6.20
C ALA A 13 -7.74 15.03 6.22
N VAL A 14 -7.39 14.40 5.09
CA VAL A 14 -7.17 12.95 5.00
C VAL A 14 -5.89 12.58 5.76
N THR A 15 -4.80 13.30 5.51
CA THR A 15 -3.51 13.09 6.20
C THR A 15 -3.60 13.41 7.70
N ASP A 16 -4.25 14.51 8.07
CA ASP A 16 -4.41 14.90 9.47
C ASP A 16 -5.33 13.94 10.25
N GLY A 17 -6.18 13.19 9.55
CA GLY A 17 -7.11 12.22 10.13
C GLY A 17 -6.45 11.06 10.87
N VAL A 18 -5.16 10.79 10.63
CA VAL A 18 -4.38 9.71 11.26
C VAL A 18 -3.19 10.21 12.08
N ILE A 19 -2.99 11.51 12.23
CA ILE A 19 -1.85 12.07 13.01
C ILE A 19 -2.23 12.19 14.49
N GLY A 20 -1.44 11.59 15.40
CA GLY A 20 -1.65 11.61 16.85
C GLY A 20 -1.10 12.85 17.59
N GLY A 21 -0.58 13.84 16.85
CA GLY A 21 -0.16 15.14 17.39
C GLY A 21 1.31 15.26 17.82
N TYR A 22 2.04 14.15 17.90
CA TYR A 22 3.47 14.12 18.27
C TYR A 22 4.26 13.18 17.38
N ALA A 23 5.57 13.45 17.24
CA ALA A 23 6.53 12.66 16.48
C ALA A 23 7.86 12.60 17.22
N TRP A 24 8.68 11.60 16.96
CA TRP A 24 10.06 11.57 17.47
C TRP A 24 10.92 12.68 16.84
N THR A 25 11.87 13.23 17.59
CA THR A 25 12.85 14.21 17.07
C THR A 25 14.02 13.55 16.36
N SER A 26 14.37 12.32 16.76
CA SER A 26 15.48 11.57 16.18
C SER A 26 15.15 11.04 14.78
N LYS A 27 16.12 11.13 13.86
CA LYS A 27 16.08 10.43 12.56
C LYS A 27 16.63 9.01 12.63
N THR A 28 17.15 8.60 13.79
CA THR A 28 17.56 7.22 14.03
C THR A 28 16.81 6.70 15.24
N LEU A 29 15.84 5.83 14.99
CA LEU A 29 15.10 5.15 16.04
C LEU A 29 15.70 3.77 16.25
N THR A 30 15.70 3.32 17.50
CA THR A 30 16.19 1.99 17.84
C THR A 30 15.03 1.10 18.21
N PHE A 31 15.05 -0.15 17.75
CA PHE A 31 14.07 -1.16 18.14
C PHE A 31 14.75 -2.35 18.79
N GLY A 32 14.04 -3.07 19.66
CA GLY A 32 14.59 -4.24 20.34
C GLY A 32 13.49 -5.15 20.85
N PHE A 33 13.84 -6.42 21.01
CA PHE A 33 12.91 -7.48 21.39
C PHE A 33 12.97 -7.74 22.88
N THR A 34 11.85 -7.58 23.57
CA THR A 34 11.74 -7.89 24.99
C THR A 34 11.91 -9.38 25.18
N LYS A 35 12.77 -9.81 26.10
CA LYS A 35 12.94 -11.23 26.40
C LYS A 35 11.69 -11.74 27.12
N GLN A 36 11.10 -12.82 26.63
CA GLN A 36 9.85 -13.37 27.15
C GLN A 36 9.68 -14.84 26.74
N ASP A 37 8.77 -15.55 27.40
CA ASP A 37 8.48 -16.97 27.19
C ASP A 37 7.00 -17.17 27.56
N ILE A 38 6.09 -16.76 26.67
CA ILE A 38 4.64 -16.75 26.96
C ILE A 38 4.06 -18.17 26.97
N ASP A 39 4.65 -19.08 26.20
CA ASP A 39 4.21 -20.48 26.12
C ASP A 39 4.84 -21.39 27.18
N LYS A 40 5.83 -20.87 27.92
CA LYS A 40 6.53 -21.51 29.04
C LYS A 40 7.33 -22.74 28.61
N ASN A 41 7.86 -22.74 27.39
CA ASN A 41 8.67 -23.83 26.87
C ASN A 41 10.17 -23.71 27.24
N GLY A 42 10.59 -22.60 27.85
CA GLY A 42 11.97 -22.32 28.25
C GLY A 42 12.84 -21.68 27.17
N VAL A 43 12.26 -21.32 26.03
CA VAL A 43 12.88 -20.60 24.91
C VAL A 43 12.37 -19.16 24.91
N ASP A 44 13.20 -18.23 24.47
CA ASP A 44 12.76 -16.85 24.28
C ASP A 44 11.81 -16.79 23.08
N ASP A 45 10.60 -16.22 23.22
CA ASP A 45 9.58 -16.25 22.15
C ASP A 45 10.14 -15.70 20.83
N PHE A 46 10.93 -14.61 20.88
CA PHE A 46 11.56 -14.01 19.69
C PHE A 46 12.74 -14.82 19.12
N ALA A 47 13.12 -15.91 19.77
CA ALA A 47 14.05 -16.91 19.24
C ALA A 47 13.32 -18.13 18.64
N GLU A 48 11.99 -18.19 18.74
CA GLU A 48 11.17 -19.22 18.12
C GLU A 48 10.78 -18.84 16.69
N GLY A 49 11.32 -19.54 15.71
CA GLY A 49 11.02 -19.27 14.30
C GLY A 49 11.61 -17.93 13.83
N ASP A 50 10.89 -17.24 12.94
CA ASP A 50 11.41 -16.07 12.21
C ASP A 50 10.81 -14.72 12.65
N TRP A 51 10.42 -14.58 13.92
CA TRP A 51 9.88 -13.31 14.41
C TRP A 51 10.80 -12.13 14.11
N LYS A 52 12.08 -12.23 14.45
CA LYS A 52 13.01 -11.11 14.24
C LYS A 52 13.20 -10.77 12.76
N GLY A 53 13.15 -11.75 11.86
CA GLY A 53 13.19 -11.52 10.41
C GLY A 53 11.99 -10.70 9.97
N PHE A 54 10.78 -11.10 10.38
CA PHE A 54 9.54 -10.41 10.08
C PHE A 54 9.55 -8.94 10.55
N TYR A 55 9.90 -8.67 11.81
CA TYR A 55 10.00 -7.28 12.30
C TYR A 55 11.05 -6.45 11.55
N ARG A 56 12.19 -7.03 11.19
CA ARG A 56 13.23 -6.32 10.41
C ARG A 56 12.71 -5.96 9.02
N GLU A 57 11.99 -6.87 8.38
CA GLU A 57 11.35 -6.62 7.09
C GLU A 57 10.36 -5.45 7.17
N MET A 58 9.49 -5.45 8.20
CA MET A 58 8.55 -4.35 8.44
C MET A 58 9.24 -3.00 8.65
N PHE A 59 10.26 -2.94 9.52
CA PHE A 59 10.98 -1.69 9.74
C PHE A 59 11.73 -1.24 8.47
N ALA A 60 12.21 -2.17 7.64
CA ALA A 60 12.83 -1.84 6.36
C ALA A 60 11.81 -1.27 5.37
N ASP A 61 10.61 -1.85 5.28
CA ASP A 61 9.49 -1.38 4.46
C ASP A 61 9.09 0.06 4.86
N ILE A 62 8.87 0.31 6.14
CA ILE A 62 8.56 1.66 6.64
C ILE A 62 9.72 2.63 6.37
N ALA A 63 10.97 2.24 6.61
CA ALA A 63 12.12 3.09 6.35
C ALA A 63 12.37 3.36 4.86
N ALA A 64 11.72 2.65 3.94
CA ALA A 64 11.79 2.93 2.51
C ALA A 64 11.09 4.25 2.17
N CYS A 65 9.97 4.54 2.84
CA CYS A 65 9.13 5.70 2.51
C CYS A 65 9.37 6.94 3.37
N ILE A 66 10.05 6.82 4.53
CA ILE A 66 10.32 7.95 5.42
C ILE A 66 11.80 8.16 5.76
N ASN A 67 12.17 9.39 6.11
CA ASN A 67 13.53 9.78 6.48
C ASN A 67 13.86 9.43 7.94
N VAL A 68 13.62 8.18 8.30
CA VAL A 68 13.98 7.55 9.57
C VAL A 68 14.79 6.29 9.29
N THR A 69 15.87 6.10 10.04
CA THR A 69 16.63 4.85 10.06
C THR A 69 16.28 4.07 11.31
N PHE A 70 15.88 2.81 11.16
CA PHE A 70 15.71 1.89 12.28
C PHE A 70 16.99 1.10 12.54
N ARG A 71 17.38 0.97 13.81
CA ARG A 71 18.54 0.17 14.23
C ARG A 71 18.15 -0.79 15.33
N GLU A 72 18.40 -2.07 15.10
CA GLU A 72 18.18 -3.08 16.14
C GLU A 72 19.20 -2.90 17.29
N THR A 73 18.74 -3.03 18.52
CA THR A 73 19.55 -3.01 19.74
C THR A 73 18.93 -3.92 20.81
N ALA A 74 19.60 -4.09 21.94
CA ALA A 74 19.00 -4.74 23.11
C ALA A 74 17.80 -3.93 23.61
N ALA A 75 16.69 -4.57 23.96
CA ALA A 75 15.44 -3.89 24.33
C ALA A 75 15.60 -2.86 25.46
N ALA A 76 16.54 -3.06 26.40
CA ALA A 76 16.85 -2.11 27.45
C ALA A 76 17.30 -0.72 26.94
N ASN A 77 17.86 -0.67 25.72
CA ASN A 77 18.35 0.53 25.07
C ASN A 77 17.46 1.00 23.91
N ALA A 78 16.38 0.27 23.61
CA ALA A 78 15.53 0.54 22.46
C ALA A 78 14.50 1.64 22.75
N THR A 79 14.28 2.50 21.75
CA THR A 79 13.17 3.46 21.73
C THR A 79 11.85 2.72 21.51
N LEU A 80 11.83 1.75 20.58
CA LEU A 80 10.66 0.96 20.19
C LEU A 80 10.82 -0.49 20.69
N LYS A 81 10.19 -0.84 21.80
CA LYS A 81 10.32 -2.16 22.44
C LYS A 81 9.22 -3.09 21.95
N GLN A 82 9.59 -4.16 21.27
CA GLN A 82 8.67 -5.16 20.74
C GLN A 82 8.42 -6.25 21.79
N THR A 83 7.17 -6.65 21.95
CA THR A 83 6.74 -7.71 22.88
C THR A 83 5.57 -8.49 22.29
N LEU A 84 5.42 -9.76 22.66
CA LEU A 84 4.21 -10.54 22.36
C LEU A 84 3.39 -10.70 23.64
N LEU A 85 2.06 -10.68 23.54
CA LEU A 85 1.15 -10.85 24.66
C LEU A 85 0.44 -12.19 24.62
N ASP A 86 0.22 -12.77 25.80
CA ASP A 86 -0.66 -13.93 26.03
C ASP A 86 -2.14 -13.50 25.97
N THR A 87 -2.54 -12.95 24.83
CA THR A 87 -3.92 -12.61 24.50
C THR A 87 -4.04 -12.89 23.02
N GLY A 88 -4.72 -13.97 22.61
CA GLY A 88 -4.88 -14.25 21.18
C GLY A 88 -5.67 -13.14 20.49
N GLY A 89 -5.04 -12.48 19.51
CA GLY A 89 -5.64 -11.43 18.68
C GLY A 89 -5.51 -10.00 19.25
N GLY A 90 -5.28 -9.03 18.36
CA GLY A 90 -5.15 -7.60 18.68
C GLY A 90 -3.74 -7.17 19.10
N GLY A 91 -3.60 -5.90 19.45
CA GLY A 91 -2.33 -5.31 19.86
C GLY A 91 -2.53 -4.06 20.72
N PHE A 92 -1.42 -3.50 21.18
CA PHE A 92 -1.37 -2.17 21.76
C PHE A 92 0.02 -1.58 21.57
N SER A 93 0.08 -0.29 21.28
CA SER A 93 1.31 0.48 21.29
C SER A 93 1.12 1.84 21.93
N GLY A 94 2.16 2.27 22.65
CA GLY A 94 2.34 3.69 22.96
C GLY A 94 2.73 4.50 21.72
N GLY A 95 2.96 5.80 21.91
CA GLY A 95 3.36 6.71 20.85
C GLY A 95 4.23 7.85 21.39
N PRO A 96 4.99 8.56 20.53
CA PRO A 96 5.80 9.70 20.96
C PRO A 96 4.95 10.72 21.74
N GLY A 97 5.45 11.23 22.86
CA GLY A 97 4.67 12.15 23.68
C GLY A 97 5.41 12.71 24.89
N PRO A 98 4.81 13.68 25.60
CA PRO A 98 5.47 14.41 26.69
C PRO A 98 5.88 13.58 27.90
N THR A 99 5.37 12.36 28.00
CA THR A 99 5.64 11.43 29.11
C THR A 99 6.45 10.21 28.67
N GLU A 100 6.78 10.09 27.39
CA GLU A 100 7.33 8.85 26.81
C GLU A 100 8.66 9.10 26.12
N ASP A 101 9.74 8.53 26.67
CA ASP A 101 11.07 8.48 26.05
C ASP A 101 11.32 7.16 25.31
N THR A 102 10.48 6.14 25.57
CA THR A 102 10.44 4.85 24.89
C THR A 102 9.00 4.37 24.84
N VAL A 103 8.64 3.61 23.82
CA VAL A 103 7.32 2.99 23.65
C VAL A 103 7.44 1.47 23.68
N THR A 104 6.44 0.83 24.27
CA THR A 104 6.24 -0.61 24.14
C THR A 104 5.17 -0.83 23.08
N THR A 105 5.47 -1.71 22.14
CA THR A 105 4.60 -2.15 21.05
C THR A 105 4.38 -3.66 21.22
N ALA A 106 3.14 -4.04 21.43
CA ALA A 106 2.74 -5.35 21.90
C ALA A 106 1.72 -5.95 20.94
N VAL A 107 1.95 -7.19 20.49
CA VAL A 107 0.99 -7.90 19.63
C VAL A 107 0.58 -9.22 20.27
N GLY A 108 -0.72 -9.49 20.26
CA GLY A 108 -1.33 -10.66 20.85
C GLY A 108 -1.10 -11.93 20.05
N ILE A 109 -0.58 -12.97 20.70
CA ILE A 109 -0.33 -14.31 20.13
C ILE A 109 -0.98 -15.35 21.04
N ASP A 110 -1.62 -16.36 20.46
CA ASP A 110 -2.01 -17.55 21.22
C ASP A 110 -0.73 -18.26 21.66
N PRO A 111 -0.43 -18.39 22.97
CA PRO A 111 0.80 -19.02 23.44
C PRO A 111 0.98 -20.43 22.91
N LYS A 112 -0.10 -21.16 22.57
CA LYS A 112 0.02 -22.51 21.99
C LYS A 112 0.58 -22.52 20.58
N SER A 113 0.82 -21.35 19.99
CA SER A 113 1.16 -21.17 18.60
C SER A 113 2.38 -20.29 18.34
N VAL A 114 3.16 -19.88 19.36
CA VAL A 114 4.28 -18.91 19.22
C VAL A 114 5.18 -19.25 18.02
N LYS A 115 5.80 -20.44 18.02
CA LYS A 115 6.62 -20.88 16.88
C LYS A 115 5.82 -21.01 15.57
N ALA A 116 4.63 -21.62 15.63
CA ALA A 116 3.84 -21.90 14.43
C ALA A 116 3.39 -20.60 13.73
N ALA A 117 3.05 -19.57 14.52
CA ALA A 117 2.73 -18.22 14.06
C ALA A 117 3.95 -17.58 13.40
N ALA A 118 5.13 -17.66 14.03
CA ALA A 118 6.39 -17.17 13.44
C ALA A 118 6.70 -17.79 12.08
N ASP A 119 6.27 -19.03 11.85
CA ASP A 119 6.49 -19.76 10.60
C ASP A 119 5.50 -19.38 9.48
N ILE A 120 4.38 -18.71 9.78
CA ILE A 120 3.33 -18.39 8.77
C ILE A 120 3.05 -16.89 8.60
N ILE A 121 3.30 -16.06 9.61
CA ILE A 121 2.99 -14.62 9.53
C ILE A 121 4.01 -13.95 8.61
N ARG A 122 3.51 -13.26 7.58
CA ARG A 122 4.32 -12.52 6.61
C ARG A 122 3.60 -11.20 6.28
N LEU A 123 4.32 -10.28 5.65
CA LEU A 123 3.64 -9.12 5.04
C LEU A 123 2.60 -9.61 4.04
N GLY A 124 1.36 -9.11 4.19
CA GLY A 124 0.21 -9.51 3.40
C GLY A 124 -0.61 -10.67 3.97
N THR A 125 -0.09 -11.35 4.98
CA THR A 125 -0.76 -12.47 5.67
C THR A 125 -0.61 -12.34 7.20
N PHE A 126 -1.69 -11.91 7.86
CA PHE A 126 -1.75 -11.67 9.31
C PHE A 126 -0.86 -10.51 9.82
N SER A 127 -0.35 -9.65 8.93
CA SER A 127 0.54 -8.52 9.25
C SER A 127 -0.17 -7.23 9.70
N ASP A 128 -1.48 -7.13 9.52
CA ASP A 128 -2.25 -5.88 9.73
C ASP A 128 -2.03 -5.29 11.12
N VAL A 129 -2.18 -6.10 12.17
CA VAL A 129 -1.98 -5.68 13.56
C VAL A 129 -0.56 -5.18 13.81
N TRP A 130 0.47 -5.83 13.24
CA TRP A 130 1.83 -5.35 13.45
C TRP A 130 2.06 -4.00 12.77
N LEU A 131 1.57 -3.81 11.54
CA LEU A 131 1.68 -2.54 10.84
C LEU A 131 0.96 -1.43 11.63
N HIS A 132 -0.24 -1.72 12.12
CA HIS A 132 -1.04 -0.84 12.96
C HIS A 132 -0.30 -0.42 14.24
N GLU A 133 0.18 -1.38 15.03
CA GLU A 133 0.82 -1.07 16.30
C GLU A 133 2.19 -0.39 16.12
N ILE A 134 2.96 -0.77 15.10
CA ILE A 134 4.21 -0.06 14.78
C ILE A 134 3.90 1.37 14.31
N ALA A 135 2.84 1.60 13.55
CA ALA A 135 2.44 2.94 13.13
C ALA A 135 2.06 3.84 14.32
N HIS A 136 1.37 3.30 15.34
CA HIS A 136 1.18 3.99 16.63
C HIS A 136 2.49 4.37 17.30
N SER A 137 3.46 3.45 17.33
CA SER A 137 4.80 3.70 17.89
C SER A 137 5.54 4.87 17.20
N LEU A 138 5.12 5.22 15.98
CA LEU A 138 5.63 6.34 15.19
C LEU A 138 4.77 7.60 15.29
N GLY A 139 3.64 7.56 16.00
CA GLY A 139 2.78 8.69 16.30
C GLY A 139 1.53 8.81 15.43
N LEU A 140 1.16 7.76 14.69
CA LEU A 140 -0.17 7.69 14.10
C LEU A 140 -1.24 7.36 15.17
N LYS A 141 -2.48 7.73 14.90
CA LYS A 141 -3.66 7.44 15.73
C LYS A 141 -4.73 6.75 14.91
N HIS A 142 -5.73 6.18 15.57
CA HIS A 142 -6.89 5.64 14.87
C HIS A 142 -7.61 6.70 14.05
N THR A 143 -8.23 6.26 12.95
CA THR A 143 -9.00 7.10 12.04
C THR A 143 -10.22 7.75 12.71
N HIS A 144 -10.79 7.11 13.74
CA HIS A 144 -11.95 7.57 14.50
C HIS A 144 -11.60 8.36 15.78
N ASP A 145 -10.33 8.40 16.20
CA ASP A 145 -9.95 9.05 17.46
C ASP A 145 -9.98 10.59 17.32
N SER A 146 -10.98 11.22 17.95
CA SER A 146 -11.18 12.68 17.94
C SER A 146 -10.48 13.42 19.09
N LEU A 147 -9.91 12.71 20.07
CA LEU A 147 -9.23 13.33 21.20
C LEU A 147 -7.80 13.76 20.86
N ALA A 148 -7.15 13.03 19.95
CA ALA A 148 -5.78 13.30 19.52
C ALA A 148 -5.69 14.18 18.25
N GLY A 149 -6.82 14.62 17.69
CA GLY A 149 -6.87 15.44 16.47
C GLY A 149 -8.19 15.28 15.71
N PRO A 150 -8.28 15.80 14.47
CA PRO A 150 -9.43 15.51 13.61
C PRO A 150 -9.48 14.01 13.26
N THR A 151 -10.69 13.50 13.00
CA THR A 151 -10.89 12.15 12.46
C THR A 151 -10.70 12.13 10.95
N LEU A 152 -10.50 10.94 10.39
CA LEU A 152 -10.53 10.75 8.94
C LEU A 152 -11.89 11.21 8.39
N PRO A 153 -11.97 11.93 7.26
CA PRO A 153 -13.23 12.48 6.76
C PRO A 153 -14.34 11.44 6.65
N GLY A 154 -15.48 11.69 7.31
CA GLY A 154 -16.65 10.80 7.32
C GLY A 154 -16.51 9.57 8.21
N VAL A 155 -15.52 9.54 9.11
CA VAL A 155 -15.38 8.52 10.16
C VAL A 155 -15.77 9.14 11.50
N ALA A 156 -16.91 8.72 12.04
CA ALA A 156 -17.41 9.09 13.36
C ALA A 156 -17.23 7.96 14.38
N ASP A 157 -17.28 6.71 13.93
CA ASP A 157 -16.99 5.51 14.72
C ASP A 157 -16.01 4.56 14.00
N GLU A 158 -15.59 3.51 14.69
CA GLU A 158 -14.61 2.54 14.21
C GLU A 158 -15.05 1.71 12.99
N ASP A 159 -16.36 1.57 12.75
CA ASP A 159 -16.94 0.74 11.69
C ASP A 159 -17.23 1.55 10.40
N ASP A 160 -17.25 2.88 10.50
CA ASP A 160 -17.49 3.77 9.37
C ASP A 160 -16.47 3.59 8.24
N LYS A 161 -16.92 3.40 7.01
CA LYS A 161 -16.03 3.27 5.84
C LYS A 161 -15.39 4.59 5.40
N GLY A 162 -15.81 5.73 5.97
CA GLY A 162 -15.30 7.05 5.62
C GLY A 162 -15.80 7.59 4.27
N THR A 163 -15.63 8.90 4.08
CA THR A 163 -15.92 9.57 2.80
C THR A 163 -14.97 9.07 1.73
N GLY A 164 -15.50 8.61 0.59
CA GLY A 164 -14.67 8.03 -0.46
C GLY A 164 -14.16 6.63 -0.14
N LEU A 165 -14.74 5.96 0.87
CA LEU A 165 -14.37 4.60 1.28
C LEU A 165 -12.91 4.50 1.74
N LEU A 166 -12.40 5.57 2.35
CA LEU A 166 -10.99 5.73 2.73
C LEU A 166 -10.61 5.01 4.02
N ASN A 167 -11.57 4.69 4.88
CA ASN A 167 -11.29 3.90 6.09
C ASN A 167 -11.29 2.41 5.70
N SER A 168 -10.33 2.02 4.86
CA SER A 168 -10.01 0.62 4.56
C SER A 168 -8.59 0.34 4.99
N SER A 169 -8.32 -0.85 5.54
CA SER A 169 -6.96 -1.18 6.03
C SER A 169 -5.87 -1.14 4.96
N ILE A 170 -6.22 -1.22 3.66
CA ILE A 170 -5.26 -1.05 2.56
C ILE A 170 -4.90 0.41 2.25
N TYR A 171 -5.70 1.39 2.71
CA TYR A 171 -5.44 2.82 2.53
C TYR A 171 -4.88 3.47 3.80
N SER A 172 -5.31 2.97 4.95
CA SER A 172 -4.72 3.25 6.25
C SER A 172 -4.88 2.04 7.17
N VAL A 173 -3.79 1.50 7.69
CA VAL A 173 -3.85 0.42 8.69
C VAL A 173 -4.41 0.90 10.03
N MET A 174 -4.58 2.22 10.22
CA MET A 174 -5.06 2.81 11.47
C MET A 174 -6.60 2.74 11.64
N GLY A 175 -7.32 2.27 10.63
CA GLY A 175 -8.74 1.94 10.73
C GLY A 175 -8.97 0.59 11.44
N TYR A 176 -10.19 0.37 11.93
CA TYR A 176 -10.61 -0.93 12.49
C TYR A 176 -11.44 -1.76 11.49
N THR A 177 -11.68 -1.20 10.31
CA THR A 177 -12.34 -1.88 9.21
C THR A 177 -11.37 -2.85 8.53
N TYR A 178 -11.94 -3.88 7.90
CA TYR A 178 -11.17 -4.85 7.13
C TYR A 178 -10.70 -4.28 5.77
N ALA A 179 -9.83 -5.03 5.08
CA ALA A 179 -9.37 -4.71 3.73
C ALA A 179 -10.52 -4.84 2.72
N PHE A 180 -10.87 -3.75 2.05
CA PHE A 180 -11.94 -3.72 1.05
C PHE A 180 -11.61 -2.77 -0.10
N TRP A 181 -12.28 -2.98 -1.22
CA TRP A 181 -12.14 -2.14 -2.40
C TRP A 181 -12.90 -0.81 -2.25
N GLY A 182 -12.20 0.33 -2.27
CA GLY A 182 -12.79 1.66 -2.16
C GLY A 182 -13.46 2.22 -3.43
N GLU A 183 -13.64 1.40 -4.46
CA GLU A 183 -14.25 1.78 -5.75
C GLU A 183 -15.08 0.60 -6.28
N ASP A 184 -15.68 0.78 -7.46
CA ASP A 184 -16.52 -0.25 -8.06
C ASP A 184 -15.67 -1.42 -8.57
N ASN A 185 -16.08 -2.65 -8.27
CA ASN A 185 -15.38 -3.85 -8.71
C ASN A 185 -15.60 -4.10 -10.21
N PRO A 186 -14.58 -3.91 -11.06
CA PRO A 186 -14.72 -3.96 -12.51
C PRO A 186 -14.88 -5.39 -13.07
N PHE A 187 -14.75 -6.40 -12.23
CA PHE A 187 -14.86 -7.81 -12.60
C PHE A 187 -16.28 -8.34 -12.54
N THR A 188 -17.21 -7.56 -11.98
CA THR A 188 -18.63 -7.94 -11.91
C THR A 188 -19.48 -6.96 -12.69
N SER A 189 -20.67 -7.39 -13.11
CA SER A 189 -21.65 -6.51 -13.75
C SER A 189 -22.44 -5.65 -12.76
N ALA A 190 -22.33 -5.93 -11.46
CA ALA A 190 -23.03 -5.21 -10.42
C ALA A 190 -22.15 -4.08 -9.90
N LYS A 191 -22.78 -2.96 -9.55
CA LYS A 191 -22.07 -1.88 -8.85
C LYS A 191 -21.82 -2.32 -7.41
N ASP A 192 -20.60 -2.70 -7.08
CA ASP A 192 -20.25 -3.38 -5.83
C ASP A 192 -19.05 -2.70 -5.16
N PHE A 193 -19.35 -1.67 -4.36
CA PHE A 193 -18.34 -0.97 -3.56
C PHE A 193 -18.09 -1.67 -2.25
N GLY A 194 -16.83 -1.64 -1.79
CA GLY A 194 -16.47 -2.22 -0.51
C GLY A 194 -16.43 -3.75 -0.53
N ALA A 195 -16.24 -4.34 -1.71
CA ALA A 195 -15.95 -5.75 -1.87
C ALA A 195 -14.72 -6.12 -1.00
N THR A 196 -14.85 -7.15 -0.18
CA THR A 196 -13.76 -7.63 0.68
C THR A 196 -12.61 -8.14 -0.17
N LEU A 197 -11.39 -7.76 0.22
CA LEU A 197 -10.18 -8.25 -0.43
C LEU A 197 -9.71 -9.54 0.25
N ASN A 198 -9.19 -10.48 -0.54
CA ASN A 198 -8.72 -11.79 -0.09
C ASN A 198 -7.22 -11.76 0.30
N ALA A 199 -6.78 -10.65 0.89
CA ALA A 199 -5.44 -10.49 1.47
C ALA A 199 -5.42 -9.32 2.47
N GLN A 200 -4.36 -9.23 3.27
CA GLN A 200 -4.14 -8.13 4.21
C GLN A 200 -3.13 -7.10 3.67
N PRO A 201 -2.96 -5.96 4.36
CA PRO A 201 -1.92 -4.99 4.03
C PRO A 201 -0.52 -5.61 4.09
N GLY A 202 0.21 -5.46 2.99
CA GLY A 202 1.62 -5.81 2.83
C GLY A 202 2.59 -4.70 3.19
N SER A 203 2.07 -3.49 3.39
CA SER A 203 2.81 -2.30 3.80
C SER A 203 1.85 -1.35 4.50
N LEU A 204 2.37 -0.22 4.97
CA LEU A 204 1.53 0.93 5.31
C LEU A 204 0.75 1.43 4.08
N GLY A 205 -0.44 1.99 4.31
CA GLY A 205 -1.30 2.56 3.28
C GLY A 205 -0.82 3.95 2.83
N ALA A 206 -1.32 4.45 1.70
CA ALA A 206 -0.93 5.76 1.18
C ALA A 206 -1.21 6.93 2.15
N ILE A 207 -2.27 6.82 2.97
CA ILE A 207 -2.61 7.84 3.96
C ILE A 207 -1.59 7.82 5.11
N ASP A 208 -1.22 6.64 5.58
CA ASP A 208 -0.22 6.43 6.64
C ASP A 208 1.15 6.94 6.20
N ILE A 209 1.56 6.57 4.97
CA ILE A 209 2.82 7.02 4.37
C ILE A 209 2.85 8.54 4.31
N ALA A 210 1.80 9.19 3.81
CA ALA A 210 1.73 10.65 3.74
C ALA A 210 1.84 11.30 5.13
N ALA A 211 1.17 10.73 6.14
CA ALA A 211 1.23 11.23 7.51
C ALA A 211 2.64 11.11 8.10
N LEU A 212 3.28 9.94 7.97
CA LEU A 212 4.64 9.74 8.45
C LEU A 212 5.65 10.57 7.67
N GLN A 213 5.48 10.78 6.36
CA GLN A 213 6.32 11.66 5.56
C GLN A 213 6.17 13.12 5.98
N HIS A 214 4.98 13.57 6.36
CA HIS A 214 4.78 14.91 6.94
C HIS A 214 5.52 15.05 8.29
N MET A 215 5.51 13.99 9.11
CA MET A 215 6.15 13.98 10.43
C MET A 215 7.68 13.89 10.37
N TYR A 216 8.22 13.09 9.45
CA TYR A 216 9.62 12.68 9.42
C TYR A 216 10.37 13.11 8.16
N GLY A 217 9.67 13.50 7.10
CA GLY A 217 10.19 13.74 5.76
C GLY A 217 10.16 12.48 4.91
N ALA A 218 9.98 12.64 3.60
CA ALA A 218 10.08 11.54 2.62
C ALA A 218 11.54 11.14 2.37
N ARG A 219 11.75 9.90 1.95
CA ARG A 219 13.06 9.35 1.59
C ARG A 219 13.07 8.96 0.11
N ALA A 220 14.14 9.28 -0.62
CA ALA A 220 14.32 8.74 -1.96
C ALA A 220 14.49 7.21 -1.91
N HIS A 221 13.72 6.51 -2.72
CA HIS A 221 13.66 5.05 -2.80
C HIS A 221 13.28 4.66 -4.23
N ASN A 222 13.83 3.54 -4.73
CA ASN A 222 13.62 3.06 -6.10
C ASN A 222 13.72 4.21 -7.11
N THR A 223 14.96 4.65 -7.36
CA THR A 223 15.21 5.85 -8.21
C THR A 223 15.63 5.47 -9.63
N GLY A 224 15.54 4.18 -9.95
CA GLY A 224 15.89 3.60 -11.24
C GLY A 224 14.64 3.19 -11.98
N ASN A 225 14.79 2.45 -13.08
CA ASN A 225 13.62 1.89 -13.75
C ASN A 225 13.26 0.57 -13.06
N ASP A 226 12.15 0.59 -12.33
CA ASP A 226 11.74 -0.50 -11.47
C ASP A 226 10.52 -1.25 -12.04
N LEU A 227 10.44 -2.55 -11.73
CA LEU A 227 9.41 -3.45 -12.24
C LEU A 227 8.71 -4.16 -11.08
N TYR A 228 7.51 -3.70 -10.78
CA TYR A 228 6.62 -4.18 -9.73
C TYR A 228 5.72 -5.27 -10.30
N ARG A 229 5.64 -6.42 -9.64
CA ARG A 229 4.86 -7.58 -10.13
C ARG A 229 3.84 -8.04 -9.12
N PHE A 230 2.66 -8.39 -9.60
CA PHE A 230 1.66 -9.14 -8.84
C PHE A 230 1.07 -10.28 -9.69
N SER A 231 0.41 -11.23 -9.03
CA SER A 231 -0.15 -12.46 -9.62
C SER A 231 -1.43 -12.86 -8.88
N ASP A 232 -1.94 -14.07 -9.11
CA ASP A 232 -3.10 -14.62 -8.38
C ASP A 232 -2.71 -15.24 -7.03
N ASP A 233 -1.41 -15.32 -6.74
CA ASP A 233 -0.86 -15.90 -5.51
C ASP A 233 -0.64 -14.80 -4.45
N VAL A 234 -1.28 -14.97 -3.28
CA VAL A 234 -1.23 -14.01 -2.18
C VAL A 234 0.16 -13.87 -1.56
N ASP A 235 0.91 -14.97 -1.49
CA ASP A 235 2.27 -14.98 -0.92
C ASP A 235 3.25 -14.31 -1.88
N PHE A 236 3.08 -14.51 -3.19
CA PHE A 236 3.84 -13.79 -4.22
C PHE A 236 3.60 -12.28 -4.12
N ASN A 237 2.35 -11.88 -3.91
CA ASN A 237 1.96 -10.48 -3.85
C ASN A 237 2.41 -9.78 -2.58
N ARG A 238 2.68 -10.53 -1.51
CA ARG A 238 2.84 -10.00 -0.16
C ARG A 238 1.61 -9.17 0.25
N GLY A 239 0.42 -9.64 -0.14
CA GLY A 239 -0.85 -8.94 0.07
C GLY A 239 -0.99 -7.66 -0.76
N TYR A 240 -1.49 -6.59 -0.14
CA TYR A 240 -1.67 -5.29 -0.80
C TYR A 240 -0.61 -4.29 -0.34
N THR A 241 0.25 -3.87 -1.27
CA THR A 241 1.37 -2.97 -0.97
C THR A 241 1.13 -1.61 -1.61
N THR A 242 1.43 -0.54 -0.87
CA THR A 242 1.47 0.81 -1.41
C THR A 242 2.86 1.09 -1.98
N LEU A 243 2.94 1.37 -3.28
CA LEU A 243 4.21 1.67 -3.93
C LEU A 243 4.71 3.06 -3.52
N TRP A 244 5.96 3.11 -3.06
CA TRP A 244 6.73 4.34 -2.88
C TRP A 244 7.96 4.29 -3.80
N ASP A 245 7.90 5.08 -4.87
CA ASP A 245 8.92 5.20 -5.89
C ASP A 245 9.17 6.68 -6.14
N THR A 246 10.43 7.08 -6.31
CA THR A 246 10.81 8.49 -6.39
C THR A 246 11.51 8.88 -7.69
N GLY A 247 11.53 7.98 -8.67
CA GLY A 247 11.89 8.34 -10.03
C GLY A 247 12.39 7.14 -10.81
N GLY A 248 12.30 7.25 -12.12
CA GLY A 248 12.49 6.10 -12.96
C GLY A 248 11.63 6.21 -14.19
N ASN A 249 11.53 5.08 -14.88
CA ASN A 249 10.45 4.82 -15.81
C ASN A 249 9.96 3.42 -15.51
N ASP A 250 8.91 3.36 -14.73
CA ASP A 250 8.58 2.21 -13.89
C ASP A 250 7.39 1.46 -14.45
N THR A 251 7.28 0.19 -14.09
CA THR A 251 6.26 -0.69 -14.66
C THR A 251 5.58 -1.49 -13.56
N ILE A 252 4.24 -1.47 -13.55
CA ILE A 252 3.45 -2.51 -12.89
C ILE A 252 3.11 -3.59 -13.91
N ALA A 253 3.45 -4.85 -13.61
CA ALA A 253 3.17 -5.99 -14.48
C ALA A 253 2.40 -7.08 -13.74
N TYR A 254 1.29 -7.49 -14.31
CA TYR A 254 0.57 -8.67 -13.89
C TYR A 254 1.20 -9.93 -14.50
N THR A 255 1.32 -10.99 -13.70
CA THR A 255 1.99 -12.25 -14.08
C THR A 255 1.17 -13.50 -13.81
N GLY A 256 -0.08 -13.33 -13.37
CA GLY A 256 -1.01 -14.42 -13.13
C GLY A 256 -1.76 -14.87 -14.39
N THR A 257 -2.89 -15.52 -14.19
CA THR A 257 -3.72 -16.15 -15.22
C THR A 257 -5.15 -15.62 -15.28
N SER A 258 -5.64 -15.03 -14.19
CA SER A 258 -6.93 -14.35 -14.14
C SER A 258 -6.92 -13.05 -14.94
N ARG A 259 -8.10 -12.43 -15.07
CA ARG A 259 -8.20 -11.06 -15.55
C ARG A 259 -7.69 -10.10 -14.48
N ALA A 260 -6.93 -9.10 -14.90
CA ALA A 260 -6.36 -8.07 -14.05
C ALA A 260 -6.92 -6.68 -14.35
N LYS A 261 -6.93 -5.84 -13.32
CA LYS A 261 -6.98 -4.39 -13.42
C LYS A 261 -5.64 -3.84 -12.95
N ILE A 262 -5.04 -2.96 -13.75
CA ILE A 262 -3.88 -2.17 -13.36
C ILE A 262 -4.27 -0.70 -13.50
N ASP A 263 -4.11 0.05 -12.42
CA ASP A 263 -4.46 1.47 -12.36
C ASP A 263 -3.24 2.27 -11.88
N LEU A 264 -2.69 3.10 -12.76
CA LEU A 264 -1.44 3.82 -12.52
C LEU A 264 -1.62 5.14 -11.77
N ARG A 265 -2.84 5.45 -11.33
CA ARG A 265 -3.13 6.70 -10.61
C ARG A 265 -2.71 6.61 -9.14
N ALA A 266 -1.89 7.56 -8.75
CA ALA A 266 -1.51 7.78 -7.36
C ALA A 266 -2.68 8.21 -6.47
N ALA A 267 -2.55 7.96 -5.17
CA ALA A 267 -3.46 8.47 -4.14
C ALA A 267 -3.60 9.99 -4.22
N THR A 268 -4.82 10.50 -4.23
CA THR A 268 -5.06 11.96 -4.29
C THR A 268 -5.00 12.62 -2.91
N LEU A 269 -5.10 11.83 -1.83
CA LEU A 269 -5.24 12.29 -0.44
C LEU A 269 -6.39 13.26 -0.25
N LYS A 270 -7.46 13.13 -1.03
CA LYS A 270 -8.71 13.89 -0.88
C LYS A 270 -9.81 12.96 -0.39
N ALA A 271 -10.84 13.53 0.22
CA ALA A 271 -12.02 12.79 0.69
C ALA A 271 -12.92 12.39 -0.49
N GLU A 272 -12.45 11.47 -1.32
CA GLU A 272 -13.08 11.00 -2.55
C GLU A 272 -12.60 9.58 -2.89
N ILE A 273 -13.28 8.92 -3.83
CA ILE A 273 -12.79 7.65 -4.39
C ILE A 273 -11.41 7.89 -5.02
N GLY A 274 -10.44 7.04 -4.70
CA GLY A 274 -9.04 7.20 -5.11
C GLY A 274 -8.20 8.06 -4.15
N GLY A 275 -8.79 8.59 -3.07
CA GLY A 275 -8.05 9.33 -2.05
C GLY A 275 -6.96 8.52 -1.37
N GLY A 276 -7.17 7.21 -1.20
CA GLY A 276 -6.18 6.25 -0.68
C GLY A 276 -5.36 5.56 -1.77
N GLY A 277 -5.56 5.93 -3.03
CA GLY A 277 -5.01 5.25 -4.20
C GLY A 277 -6.03 4.41 -4.93
N TRP A 278 -5.70 4.06 -6.17
CA TRP A 278 -6.48 3.17 -7.01
C TRP A 278 -5.90 1.77 -6.96
N LEU A 279 -6.76 0.74 -6.99
CA LEU A 279 -6.31 -0.63 -6.79
C LEU A 279 -5.92 -1.28 -8.11
N SER A 280 -4.66 -1.72 -8.20
CA SER A 280 -4.21 -2.70 -9.18
C SER A 280 -4.33 -4.10 -8.56
N THR A 281 -5.12 -4.99 -9.15
CA THR A 281 -5.40 -6.34 -8.62
C THR A 281 -5.96 -7.27 -9.72
N SER A 282 -6.26 -8.53 -9.40
CA SER A 282 -6.89 -9.50 -10.31
C SER A 282 -8.26 -9.97 -9.80
N GLU A 283 -8.99 -10.71 -10.63
CA GLU A 283 -10.33 -11.24 -10.32
C GLU A 283 -10.40 -12.06 -9.02
N THR A 284 -9.28 -12.63 -8.58
CA THR A 284 -9.19 -13.39 -7.33
C THR A 284 -9.16 -12.48 -6.10
N LEU A 285 -8.86 -11.19 -6.27
CA LEU A 285 -8.70 -10.18 -5.22
C LEU A 285 -7.64 -10.54 -4.18
N THR A 286 -6.60 -11.28 -4.60
CA THR A 286 -5.57 -11.87 -3.72
C THR A 286 -4.28 -11.04 -3.66
N GLY A 287 -4.38 -9.72 -3.61
CA GLY A 287 -3.23 -8.82 -3.48
C GLY A 287 -3.07 -7.88 -4.68
N GLY A 288 -1.99 -7.11 -4.65
CA GLY A 288 -1.67 -6.12 -5.68
C GLY A 288 -1.18 -4.81 -5.09
N PHE A 289 -1.48 -3.71 -5.78
CA PHE A 289 -0.86 -2.42 -5.48
C PHE A 289 -1.86 -1.28 -5.35
N THR A 290 -1.56 -0.37 -4.43
CA THR A 290 -1.93 1.05 -4.53
C THR A 290 -0.66 1.86 -4.77
N ILE A 291 -0.80 3.12 -5.16
CA ILE A 291 0.35 4.01 -5.43
C ILE A 291 0.28 5.19 -4.46
N ALA A 292 1.37 5.44 -3.71
CA ALA A 292 1.43 6.55 -2.75
C ALA A 292 1.28 7.90 -3.46
N ASN A 293 0.89 8.93 -2.71
CA ASN A 293 0.77 10.28 -3.26
C ASN A 293 2.11 10.78 -3.82
N SER A 294 2.04 11.51 -4.92
CA SER A 294 3.20 12.09 -5.64
C SER A 294 4.15 11.07 -6.29
N VAL A 295 3.84 9.77 -6.24
CA VAL A 295 4.53 8.75 -7.03
C VAL A 295 3.96 8.75 -8.45
N VAL A 296 4.82 8.55 -9.45
CA VAL A 296 4.43 8.35 -10.84
C VAL A 296 4.94 6.97 -11.25
N ILE A 297 4.05 6.16 -11.83
CA ILE A 297 4.41 4.90 -12.49
C ILE A 297 3.98 5.06 -13.95
N GLU A 298 4.91 4.86 -14.88
CA GLU A 298 4.69 5.21 -16.27
C GLU A 298 4.04 4.07 -17.06
N ASN A 299 4.27 2.81 -16.70
CA ASN A 299 3.95 1.69 -17.58
C ASN A 299 3.10 0.63 -16.89
N ALA A 300 2.22 0.00 -17.65
CA ALA A 300 1.42 -1.13 -17.22
C ALA A 300 1.53 -2.28 -18.20
N LYS A 301 1.63 -3.50 -17.68
CA LYS A 301 1.62 -4.72 -18.47
C LYS A 301 0.62 -5.75 -17.91
N GLY A 302 -0.39 -6.09 -18.72
CA GLY A 302 -1.33 -7.18 -18.47
C GLY A 302 -0.76 -8.55 -18.81
N GLY A 303 -1.60 -9.57 -18.64
CA GLY A 303 -1.35 -10.98 -18.84
C GLY A 303 -2.01 -11.52 -20.12
N ALA A 304 -2.70 -12.65 -19.98
CA ALA A 304 -3.29 -13.36 -21.12
C ALA A 304 -4.83 -13.27 -21.16
N ALA A 305 -5.44 -12.77 -20.09
CA ALA A 305 -6.88 -12.56 -19.99
C ALA A 305 -7.25 -11.14 -20.45
N ALA A 306 -8.54 -10.82 -20.51
CA ALA A 306 -9.07 -9.55 -21.03
C ALA A 306 -8.90 -8.39 -20.05
N ASP A 307 -7.68 -7.89 -19.87
CA ASP A 307 -7.29 -7.03 -18.77
C ASP A 307 -7.76 -5.58 -18.92
N ILE A 308 -7.72 -4.83 -17.82
CA ILE A 308 -8.08 -3.41 -17.77
C ILE A 308 -6.85 -2.63 -17.32
N LEU A 309 -6.29 -1.80 -18.18
CA LEU A 309 -5.15 -0.94 -17.89
C LEU A 309 -5.58 0.52 -17.98
N ILE A 310 -5.41 1.24 -16.87
CA ILE A 310 -5.70 2.66 -16.74
C ILE A 310 -4.39 3.38 -16.43
N GLY A 311 -4.03 4.33 -17.30
CA GLY A 311 -2.89 5.21 -17.18
C GLY A 311 -3.08 6.30 -16.13
N ASN A 312 -2.32 7.38 -16.27
CA ASN A 312 -2.35 8.53 -15.38
C ASN A 312 -2.18 9.83 -16.16
N ALA A 313 -1.40 10.78 -15.65
CA ALA A 313 -1.17 12.07 -16.33
C ALA A 313 0.20 12.14 -17.04
N ALA A 314 1.03 11.09 -16.89
CA ALA A 314 2.30 10.95 -17.58
C ALA A 314 2.07 10.29 -18.95
N GLY A 315 3.08 10.32 -19.83
CA GLY A 315 3.01 9.53 -21.06
C GLY A 315 3.23 8.06 -20.75
N ASN A 316 2.16 7.27 -20.80
CA ASN A 316 2.16 5.88 -20.39
C ASN A 316 2.47 4.92 -21.53
N VAL A 317 3.01 3.74 -21.20
CA VAL A 317 2.99 2.57 -22.09
C VAL A 317 2.06 1.52 -21.50
N LEU A 318 0.95 1.25 -22.20
CA LEU A 318 -0.07 0.29 -21.81
C LEU A 318 -0.01 -0.92 -22.74
N ASP A 319 0.46 -2.05 -22.21
CA ASP A 319 0.54 -3.35 -22.89
C ASP A 319 -0.44 -4.33 -22.24
N GLY A 320 -1.63 -4.49 -22.80
CA GLY A 320 -2.66 -5.39 -22.26
C GLY A 320 -2.25 -6.87 -22.26
N GLY A 321 -1.28 -7.24 -23.11
CA GLY A 321 -0.93 -8.62 -23.38
C GLY A 321 -1.86 -9.22 -24.42
N ARG A 322 -2.19 -10.51 -24.29
CA ARG A 322 -2.85 -11.30 -25.36
C ARG A 322 -4.38 -11.17 -25.40
N GLY A 323 -4.98 -10.64 -24.34
CA GLY A 323 -6.41 -10.65 -24.11
C GLY A 323 -7.17 -9.74 -25.07
N ALA A 324 -8.48 -9.58 -24.84
CA ALA A 324 -9.24 -8.51 -25.48
C ALA A 324 -9.34 -7.37 -24.46
N ASP A 325 -8.34 -6.51 -24.46
CA ASP A 325 -8.02 -5.67 -23.32
C ASP A 325 -8.69 -4.29 -23.41
N GLN A 326 -8.84 -3.63 -22.27
CA GLN A 326 -9.28 -2.24 -22.18
C GLN A 326 -8.11 -1.37 -21.76
N LEU A 327 -7.68 -0.48 -22.65
CA LEU A 327 -6.53 0.39 -22.45
C LEU A 327 -7.01 1.85 -22.44
N GLN A 328 -6.80 2.54 -21.33
CA GLN A 328 -7.22 3.93 -21.13
C GLN A 328 -6.03 4.76 -20.62
N GLY A 329 -5.54 5.71 -21.40
CA GLY A 329 -4.35 6.52 -21.10
C GLY A 329 -4.61 7.63 -20.10
N LEU A 330 -5.77 8.30 -20.23
CA LEU A 330 -6.20 9.48 -19.47
C LEU A 330 -5.62 10.79 -19.99
N THR A 331 -4.49 11.27 -19.48
CA THR A 331 -3.84 12.47 -20.03
C THR A 331 -2.34 12.22 -20.14
N GLY A 332 -1.67 12.96 -21.02
CA GLY A 332 -0.30 12.64 -21.38
C GLY A 332 -0.24 12.08 -22.79
N ASN A 333 0.97 11.81 -23.30
CA ASN A 333 1.13 11.24 -24.63
C ASN A 333 1.34 9.73 -24.48
N ASP A 334 0.28 8.98 -24.69
CA ASP A 334 0.21 7.57 -24.35
C ASP A 334 0.56 6.67 -25.54
N THR A 335 1.16 5.52 -25.23
CA THR A 335 1.46 4.46 -26.18
C THR A 335 0.71 3.19 -25.82
N TYR A 336 -0.11 2.74 -26.76
CA TYR A 336 -0.93 1.53 -26.66
C TYR A 336 -0.32 0.40 -27.46
N ILE A 337 -0.07 -0.75 -26.84
CA ILE A 337 0.30 -1.98 -27.55
C ILE A 337 -0.97 -2.76 -27.83
N VAL A 338 -1.31 -2.91 -29.12
CA VAL A 338 -2.51 -3.61 -29.57
C VAL A 338 -2.10 -4.85 -30.34
N ASP A 339 -2.33 -6.01 -29.74
CA ASP A 339 -2.00 -7.30 -30.35
C ASP A 339 -3.22 -8.20 -30.61
N ASN A 340 -4.38 -7.79 -30.11
CA ASN A 340 -5.64 -8.48 -30.29
C ASN A 340 -6.68 -7.56 -30.94
N SER A 341 -7.44 -8.09 -31.90
CA SER A 341 -8.53 -7.31 -32.53
C SER A 341 -9.66 -6.94 -31.58
N GLY A 342 -9.72 -7.58 -30.41
CA GLY A 342 -10.66 -7.28 -29.33
C GLY A 342 -10.24 -6.12 -28.43
N ASP A 343 -8.99 -5.64 -28.54
CA ASP A 343 -8.48 -4.54 -27.72
C ASP A 343 -9.24 -3.24 -27.97
N ARG A 344 -9.48 -2.51 -26.90
CA ARG A 344 -10.21 -1.24 -26.90
C ARG A 344 -9.32 -0.16 -26.30
N VAL A 345 -8.92 0.78 -27.16
CA VAL A 345 -8.22 2.00 -26.75
C VAL A 345 -9.25 3.11 -26.52
N SER A 346 -9.18 3.76 -25.36
CA SER A 346 -10.07 4.85 -24.97
C SER A 346 -9.29 6.08 -24.56
N GLU A 347 -9.51 7.18 -25.30
CA GLU A 347 -8.86 8.48 -25.04
C GLU A 347 -9.86 9.62 -24.85
N ALA A 348 -9.48 10.56 -23.99
CA ALA A 348 -10.27 11.78 -23.75
C ALA A 348 -9.92 12.88 -24.76
N ALA A 349 -10.87 13.79 -25.02
CA ALA A 349 -10.60 14.90 -25.92
C ALA A 349 -9.52 15.82 -25.35
N SER A 350 -8.53 16.19 -26.17
CA SER A 350 -7.40 17.05 -25.76
C SER A 350 -6.56 16.47 -24.62
N ALA A 351 -6.47 15.15 -24.53
CA ALA A 351 -5.69 14.43 -23.52
C ALA A 351 -4.18 14.35 -23.83
N GLY A 352 -3.79 14.48 -25.09
CA GLY A 352 -2.42 14.19 -25.49
C GLY A 352 -2.23 14.12 -27.00
N THR A 353 -1.12 13.50 -27.39
CA THR A 353 -0.86 13.01 -28.73
C THR A 353 -0.45 11.56 -28.64
N ASP A 354 -1.38 10.69 -28.99
CA ASP A 354 -1.33 9.29 -28.60
C ASP A 354 -0.92 8.39 -29.78
N LEU A 355 -0.33 7.24 -29.44
CA LEU A 355 0.23 6.30 -30.40
C LEU A 355 -0.26 4.88 -30.14
N VAL A 356 -0.95 4.31 -31.11
CA VAL A 356 -1.19 2.86 -31.15
C VAL A 356 -0.07 2.16 -31.93
N LYS A 357 0.60 1.21 -31.29
CA LYS A 357 1.51 0.25 -31.92
C LYS A 357 0.77 -1.07 -32.09
N SER A 358 0.30 -1.35 -33.31
CA SER A 358 -0.51 -2.54 -33.56
C SER A 358 0.22 -3.59 -34.39
N SER A 359 0.11 -4.86 -33.98
CA SER A 359 0.51 -6.04 -34.76
C SER A 359 -0.66 -6.67 -35.53
N VAL A 360 -1.89 -6.19 -35.30
CA VAL A 360 -3.12 -6.62 -35.98
C VAL A 360 -3.70 -5.48 -36.85
N SER A 361 -4.83 -5.74 -37.49
CA SER A 361 -5.60 -4.66 -38.10
C SER A 361 -6.37 -3.92 -37.02
N PHE A 362 -6.11 -2.63 -36.89
CA PHE A 362 -6.72 -1.77 -35.90
C PHE A 362 -7.23 -0.47 -36.56
N THR A 363 -8.39 0.00 -36.10
CA THR A 363 -8.97 1.28 -36.49
C THR A 363 -8.86 2.21 -35.30
N LEU A 364 -8.24 3.38 -35.48
CA LEU A 364 -8.12 4.36 -34.41
C LEU A 364 -9.50 4.79 -33.90
N GLY A 365 -9.63 4.84 -32.58
CA GLY A 365 -10.79 5.44 -31.91
C GLY A 365 -10.76 6.97 -32.00
N ALA A 366 -11.78 7.60 -31.40
CA ALA A 366 -11.75 9.04 -31.23
C ALA A 366 -10.55 9.46 -30.34
N ASN A 367 -9.98 10.63 -30.63
CA ASN A 367 -8.90 11.24 -29.85
C ASN A 367 -7.60 10.42 -29.78
N VAL A 368 -7.35 9.55 -30.77
CA VAL A 368 -6.05 8.91 -30.95
C VAL A 368 -5.47 9.36 -32.28
N GLU A 369 -4.27 9.94 -32.27
CA GLU A 369 -3.73 10.64 -33.43
C GLU A 369 -2.91 9.73 -34.34
N ASN A 370 -2.18 8.76 -33.77
CA ASN A 370 -1.16 8.03 -34.51
C ASN A 370 -1.37 6.50 -34.45
N LEU A 371 -1.16 5.84 -35.60
CA LEU A 371 -1.10 4.38 -35.71
C LEU A 371 0.21 3.98 -36.37
N LEU A 372 1.02 3.23 -35.64
CA LEU A 372 2.17 2.50 -36.17
C LEU A 372 1.80 1.03 -36.33
N ARG A 373 1.66 0.57 -37.58
CA ARG A 373 1.50 -0.86 -37.89
C ARG A 373 2.87 -1.54 -37.93
N ARG A 374 3.05 -2.56 -37.10
CA ARG A 374 4.20 -3.46 -37.21
C ARG A 374 3.85 -4.59 -38.17
N ALA A 375 4.77 -4.94 -39.08
CA ALA A 375 4.60 -6.13 -39.89
C ALA A 375 4.50 -7.37 -38.98
N PRO A 376 3.66 -8.37 -39.30
CA PRO A 376 3.68 -9.62 -38.56
C PRO A 376 5.10 -10.19 -38.63
N SER A 377 5.65 -10.58 -37.47
CA SER A 377 6.91 -11.33 -37.43
C SER A 377 6.75 -12.57 -38.29
N ALA A 378 7.60 -12.69 -39.33
CA ALA A 378 7.59 -13.80 -40.29
C ALA A 378 7.92 -15.14 -39.63
#